data_AF-A0AAW4BJ49-F1
#
_entry.id   AF-A0AAW4BJ49-F1
#
_cell.length_a   1.000
_cell.length_b   1.000
_cell.length_c   1.000
_cell.angle_alpha   90.00
_cell.angle_beta   90.00
_cell.angle_gamma   90.00
#
_symmetry.space_group_name_H-M   'P 1'
#
loop_
_entity.id
_entity.type
_entity.pdbx_description
1 polymer ?
#
loop_
_entity_poly.entity_id
_entity_poly.type
_entity_poly.pdbx_seq_one_letter_code
_entity_poly.pdbx_strand_id
1 'polypeptide(L)'
;LAMGLQASRGYKYHISKICLRHIEQTASQFGISNAECHEIVFAFLAQFSSALSSIDNRFPEKEFSRVKDAIFQHATEIVGKLNRTIK
;
A
#
# COMPACT_ATOMS: atom_id res chain seq x y z
N LEU A 1 -10.54 -5.03 -0.61
CA LEU A 1 -10.07 -5.44 0.74
C LEU A 1 -11.18 -6.21 1.44
N ALA A 2 -10.84 -7.20 2.25
CA ALA A 2 -11.80 -7.90 3.11
C ALA A 2 -12.27 -7.01 4.28
N MET A 3 -11.42 -6.09 4.74
CA MET A 3 -11.76 -5.06 5.73
C MET A 3 -11.70 -3.67 5.09
N GLY A 4 -12.74 -2.86 5.31
CA GLY A 4 -12.82 -1.51 4.78
C GLY A 4 -12.06 -0.50 5.65
N LEU A 5 -11.52 0.55 5.02
CA LEU A 5 -10.93 1.69 5.72
C LEU A 5 -11.94 2.82 5.87
N GLN A 6 -11.88 3.59 6.95
CA GLN A 6 -12.75 4.74 7.14
C GLN A 6 -12.64 5.73 5.97
N ALA A 7 -13.79 6.28 5.58
CA ALA A 7 -13.89 7.32 4.57
C ALA A 7 -14.83 8.44 5.02
N SER A 8 -14.94 9.49 4.20
CA SER A 8 -15.90 10.59 4.45
C SER A 8 -17.35 10.12 4.54
N ARG A 9 -17.70 9.04 3.84
CA ARG A 9 -19.00 8.36 3.94
C ARG A 9 -18.75 6.85 3.95
N GLY A 10 -19.08 6.20 5.06
CA GLY A 10 -18.91 4.76 5.24
C GLY A 10 -17.45 4.31 5.13
N TYR A 11 -17.22 3.21 4.42
CA TYR A 11 -15.91 2.57 4.30
C TYR A 11 -15.42 2.46 2.85
N LYS A 12 -14.10 2.47 2.68
CA LYS A 12 -13.39 2.29 1.42
C LYS A 12 -12.85 0.86 1.32
N TYR A 13 -13.33 0.12 0.32
CA TYR A 13 -12.92 -1.27 0.08
C TYR A 13 -12.03 -1.44 -1.15
N HIS A 14 -12.17 -0.56 -2.14
CA HIS A 14 -11.41 -0.65 -3.39
C HIS A 14 -9.99 -0.13 -3.17
N ILE A 15 -9.01 -1.04 -3.22
CA ILE A 15 -7.60 -0.74 -2.96
C ILE A 15 -7.06 0.38 -3.85
N SER A 16 -7.48 0.42 -5.11
CA SER A 16 -7.08 1.47 -6.08
C SER A 16 -7.60 2.87 -5.76
N LYS A 17 -8.55 2.98 -4.81
CA LYS A 17 -9.15 4.24 -4.36
C LYS A 17 -8.75 4.60 -2.92
N ILE A 18 -7.84 3.85 -2.31
CA ILE A 18 -7.29 4.13 -0.99
C ILE A 18 -6.18 5.18 -1.12
N CYS A 19 -6.12 6.06 -0.14
CA CYS A 19 -5.24 7.24 -0.06
C CYS A 19 -4.85 7.40 1.41
N LEU A 20 -3.81 8.18 1.70
CA LEU A 20 -3.32 8.41 3.07
C LEU A 20 -4.46 8.77 4.05
N ARG A 21 -5.34 9.69 3.66
CA ARG A 21 -6.50 10.10 4.48
C ARG A 21 -7.36 8.93 5.00
N HIS A 22 -7.55 7.88 4.21
CA HIS A 22 -8.38 6.75 4.61
C HIS A 22 -7.64 5.90 5.66
N ILE A 23 -6.31 5.82 5.55
CA ILE A 23 -5.44 5.13 6.51
C ILE A 23 -5.42 5.92 7.82
N GLU A 24 -5.18 7.25 7.76
CA GLU A 24 -5.18 8.13 8.95
C GLU A 24 -6.52 8.13 9.69
N GLN A 25 -7.63 8.28 8.95
CA GLN A 25 -8.97 8.26 9.54
C GLN A 25 -9.26 6.93 10.23
N THR A 26 -8.79 5.81 9.67
CA THR A 26 -8.93 4.50 10.30
C THR A 26 -8.03 4.40 11.52
N ALA A 27 -6.75 4.76 11.40
CA ALA A 27 -5.76 4.72 12.49
C ALA A 27 -6.25 5.50 13.72
N SER A 28 -6.81 6.69 13.50
CA SER A 28 -7.37 7.53 14.56
C SER A 28 -8.54 6.86 15.31
N GLN A 29 -9.36 6.05 14.65
CA GLN A 29 -10.45 5.29 15.31
C GLN A 29 -9.92 4.26 16.31
N PHE A 30 -8.69 3.80 16.13
CA PHE A 30 -8.03 2.82 17.00
C PHE A 30 -6.99 3.46 17.94
N GLY A 31 -6.98 4.80 18.05
CA GLY A 31 -6.08 5.51 18.96
C GLY A 31 -4.64 5.65 18.48
N ILE A 32 -4.35 5.32 17.21
CA ILE A 32 -3.03 5.51 16.60
C ILE A 32 -2.88 6.97 16.17
N SER A 33 -1.78 7.61 16.57
CA SER A 33 -1.53 9.01 16.24
C SER A 33 -1.21 9.18 14.74
N ASN A 34 -1.49 10.37 14.19
CA ASN A 34 -1.13 10.65 12.79
C ASN A 34 0.40 10.58 12.57
N ALA A 35 1.20 10.99 13.56
CA ALA A 35 2.66 10.92 13.47
C ALA A 35 3.15 9.46 13.35
N GLU A 36 2.63 8.57 14.20
CA GLU A 36 2.93 7.14 14.14
C GLU A 36 2.42 6.50 12.84
N CYS A 37 1.21 6.86 12.41
CA CYS A 37 0.66 6.41 11.13
C CYS A 37 1.53 6.84 9.95
N HIS A 38 2.01 8.08 9.95
CA HIS A 38 2.90 8.62 8.92
C HIS A 38 4.23 7.90 8.92
N GLU A 39 4.83 7.66 10.09
CA GLU A 39 6.07 6.91 10.23
C GLU A 39 5.97 5.53 9.57
N ILE A 40 4.90 4.78 9.86
CA ILE A 40 4.65 3.46 9.27
C ILE A 40 4.52 3.55 7.75
N VAL A 41 3.72 4.50 7.24
CA VAL A 41 3.50 4.64 5.80
C VAL A 41 4.79 5.07 5.09
N PHE A 42 5.55 6.00 5.64
CA PHE A 42 6.82 6.44 5.07
C PHE A 42 7.87 5.34 5.08
N ALA A 43 7.98 4.58 6.17
CA ALA A 43 8.86 3.42 6.27
C ALA A 43 8.52 2.37 5.21
N PHE A 44 7.21 2.07 5.02
CA PHE A 44 6.74 1.18 3.97
C PHE A 44 7.14 1.69 2.57
N LEU A 45 6.91 2.96 2.27
CA LEU A 45 7.25 3.54 0.96
C LEU A 45 8.75 3.52 0.68
N ALA A 46 9.59 3.82 1.67
CA ALA A 46 11.04 3.80 1.53
C ALA A 46 11.59 2.39 1.24
N GLN A 47 10.96 1.36 1.80
CA GLN A 47 11.39 -0.04 1.65
C GLN A 47 10.74 -0.75 0.46
N PHE A 48 9.66 -0.21 -0.12
CA PHE A 48 8.84 -0.91 -1.11
C PHE A 48 9.65 -1.38 -2.33
N SER A 49 10.43 -0.49 -2.95
CA SER A 49 11.18 -0.83 -4.17
C SER A 49 12.27 -1.87 -3.91
N SER A 50 13.00 -1.77 -2.80
CA SER A 50 14.04 -2.75 -2.45
C SER A 50 13.43 -4.11 -2.09
N ALA A 51 12.26 -4.13 -1.44
CA ALA A 51 11.52 -5.35 -1.15
C ALA A 51 11.08 -6.06 -2.43
N LEU A 52 10.55 -5.32 -3.43
CA LEU A 52 10.18 -5.90 -4.73
C LEU A 52 11.39 -6.54 -5.42
N SER A 53 12.53 -5.85 -5.51
CA SER A 53 13.75 -6.40 -6.10
C SER A 53 14.26 -7.63 -5.36
N SER A 54 14.16 -7.65 -4.03
CA SER A 54 14.54 -8.81 -3.21
C SER A 54 13.66 -10.02 -3.50
N ILE A 55 12.35 -9.81 -3.70
CA ILE A 55 11.42 -10.88 -4.10
C ILE A 55 11.70 -11.34 -5.53
N ASP A 56 11.97 -10.42 -6.46
CA ASP A 56 12.26 -10.75 -7.85
C ASP A 56 13.41 -11.77 -7.97
N ASN A 57 14.48 -11.52 -7.21
CA ASN A 57 15.67 -12.37 -7.16
C ASN A 57 15.40 -13.76 -6.55
N ARG A 58 14.36 -13.92 -5.75
CA ARG A 58 13.97 -15.22 -5.15
C ARG A 58 13.14 -16.08 -6.10
N PHE A 59 12.55 -15.48 -7.14
CA PHE A 59 11.74 -16.18 -8.13
C PHE A 59 12.28 -15.92 -9.56
N PRO A 60 13.49 -16.43 -9.87
CA PRO A 60 14.12 -16.26 -11.18
C PRO A 60 13.48 -17.14 -12.28
N GLU A 61 12.72 -18.16 -11.87
CA GLU A 61 12.11 -19.14 -12.77
C GLU A 61 10.95 -18.52 -13.58
N LYS A 62 10.89 -18.88 -14.86
CA LYS A 62 9.87 -18.37 -15.79
C LYS A 62 8.45 -18.86 -15.46
N GLU A 63 8.33 -19.95 -14.70
CA GLU A 63 7.04 -20.58 -14.35
C GLU A 63 6.08 -19.59 -13.69
N PHE A 64 6.60 -18.68 -12.85
CA PHE A 64 5.80 -17.68 -12.14
C PHE A 64 5.86 -16.27 -12.73
N SER A 65 6.53 -16.08 -13.87
CA SER A 65 6.75 -14.77 -14.49
C SER A 65 5.47 -13.94 -14.61
N ARG A 66 4.42 -14.51 -15.21
CA ARG A 66 3.13 -13.84 -15.39
C ARG A 66 2.46 -13.42 -14.08
N VAL A 67 2.54 -14.27 -13.05
CA VAL A 67 1.93 -14.00 -11.74
C VAL A 67 2.71 -12.89 -11.03
N LYS A 68 4.04 -13.00 -11.05
CA LYS A 68 4.95 -12.01 -10.47
C LYS A 68 4.77 -10.64 -11.12
N ASP A 69 4.78 -10.59 -12.45
CA ASP A 69 4.64 -9.35 -13.22
C ASP A 69 3.30 -8.67 -12.92
N ALA A 70 2.20 -9.42 -12.87
CA ALA A 70 0.89 -8.89 -12.52
C ALA A 70 0.85 -8.32 -11.09
N ILE A 71 1.42 -9.03 -10.12
CA ILE A 71 1.51 -8.56 -8.72
C ILE A 71 2.36 -7.29 -8.64
N PHE A 72 3.54 -7.29 -9.26
CA PHE A 72 4.50 -6.20 -9.20
C PHE A 72 3.96 -4.94 -9.87
N GLN A 73 3.33 -5.09 -11.04
CA GLN A 73 2.71 -3.99 -11.75
C GLN A 73 1.61 -3.35 -10.89
N HIS A 74 0.65 -4.14 -10.39
CA HIS A 74 -0.44 -3.60 -9.59
C HIS A 74 0.02 -3.02 -8.26
N ALA A 75 0.97 -3.66 -7.59
CA ALA A 75 1.54 -3.14 -6.35
C ALA A 75 2.22 -1.78 -6.60
N THR A 76 3.03 -1.67 -7.65
CA THR A 76 3.71 -0.42 -8.04
C THR A 76 2.71 0.68 -8.38
N GLU A 77 1.64 0.37 -9.11
CA GLU A 77 0.57 1.32 -9.43
C GLU A 77 -0.15 1.83 -8.18
N ILE A 78 -0.49 0.94 -7.25
CA ILE A 78 -1.19 1.29 -6.01
C ILE A 78 -0.30 2.14 -5.11
N VAL A 79 0.95 1.72 -4.91
CA VAL A 79 1.92 2.44 -4.09
C VAL A 79 2.28 3.80 -4.71
N GLY A 80 2.41 3.87 -6.02
CA GLY A 80 2.60 5.13 -6.73
C GLY A 80 1.45 6.12 -6.52
N LYS A 81 0.20 5.64 -6.47
CA LYS A 81 -0.96 6.47 -6.13
C LYS A 81 -0.91 6.92 -4.67
N LEU A 82 -0.61 6.02 -3.74
CA LEU A 82 -0.48 6.35 -2.32
C LEU A 82 0.57 7.45 -2.11
N ASN A 83 1.76 7.29 -2.69
CA ASN A 83 2.87 8.25 -2.57
C ASN A 83 2.47 9.66 -3.08
N ARG A 84 1.70 9.74 -4.18
CA ARG A 84 1.22 11.03 -4.71
C ARG A 84 0.22 11.74 -3.77
N THR A 85 -0.48 10.99 -2.92
CA THR A 85 -1.49 11.55 -1.98
C THR A 85 -0.90 12.01 -0.66
N ILE A 86 0.41 11.84 -0.46
CA ILE A 86 1.14 12.24 0.75
C ILE A 86 1.84 13.60 0.57
N LYS A 87 1.87 14.12 -0.66
CA LYS A 87 2.38 15.47 -0.94
C LYS A 87 1.42 16.56 -0.48
#